data_AF-A0A3D2TWZ1-F1
#
_entry.id   AF-A0A3D2TWZ1-F1
#
_cell.length_a   1.000
_cell.length_b   1.000
_cell.length_c   1.000
_cell.angle_alpha   90.00
_cell.angle_beta   90.00
_cell.angle_gamma   90.00
#
_symmetry.space_group_name_H-M   'P 1'
#
loop_
_entity.id
_entity.type
_entity.pdbx_description
1 polymer ?
#
loop_
_entity_poly.entity_id
_entity_poly.type
_entity_poly.pdbx_seq_one_letter_code
_entity_poly.pdbx_strand_id
1 'polypeptide(L)'
;MKEQHIHKSGRPLKKPNYDAAAILQDTVEQAVRYYTIFGDKRAGDAKHRSLAEIGRLMEMNPIKVRKLLITAGVYESDIADHVNAVFAKHRAKLSYKEALKQTCMETGLSRASVNSYLPYEKGIYMPEDCSPDEISVGAERIRRFRRKNATP
;
A
#
# COMPACT_ATOMS: atom_id res chain seq x y z
N MET A 1 -24.69 -33.52 31.84
CA MET A 1 -23.48 -32.95 31.22
C MET A 1 -23.62 -31.44 31.30
N LYS A 2 -22.82 -30.74 32.12
CA LYS A 2 -22.91 -29.28 32.27
C LYS A 2 -21.95 -28.64 31.28
N GLU A 3 -22.50 -27.93 30.30
CA GLU A 3 -21.73 -27.04 29.43
C GLU A 3 -21.05 -25.99 30.30
N GLN A 4 -19.72 -25.95 30.24
CA GLN A 4 -18.92 -24.93 30.91
C GLN A 4 -19.00 -23.65 30.09
N HIS A 5 -19.82 -22.69 30.52
CA HIS A 5 -19.78 -21.34 29.99
C HIS A 5 -18.46 -20.66 30.41
N ILE A 6 -17.53 -20.60 29.46
CA ILE A 6 -16.30 -19.82 29.61
C ILE A 6 -16.69 -18.33 29.55
N HIS A 7 -16.73 -17.68 30.72
CA HIS A 7 -16.86 -16.23 30.79
C HIS A 7 -15.62 -15.58 30.16
N LYS A 8 -15.76 -15.04 28.94
CA LYS A 8 -14.74 -14.17 28.32
C LYS A 8 -14.81 -12.79 28.96
N SER A 9 -14.20 -12.63 30.14
CA SER A 9 -14.02 -11.32 30.77
C SER A 9 -12.92 -10.53 30.02
N GLY A 10 -13.32 -9.73 29.04
CA GLY A 10 -12.44 -8.85 28.28
C GLY A 10 -13.18 -8.04 27.23
N ARG A 11 -12.60 -6.90 26.79
CA ARG A 11 -13.15 -6.13 25.66
C ARG A 11 -13.18 -7.05 24.42
N PRO A 12 -14.34 -7.24 23.76
CA PRO A 12 -14.42 -8.10 22.58
C PRO A 12 -13.47 -7.60 21.49
N LEU A 13 -12.86 -8.54 20.77
CA LEU A 13 -11.98 -8.24 19.65
C LEU A 13 -12.77 -7.46 18.58
N LYS A 14 -12.32 -6.25 18.26
CA LYS A 14 -12.92 -5.49 17.15
C LYS A 14 -12.48 -6.14 15.83
N LYS A 15 -13.46 -6.62 15.04
CA LYS A 15 -13.26 -7.32 13.76
C LYS A 15 -12.48 -8.65 13.92
N PRO A 16 -13.11 -9.71 14.47
CA PRO A 16 -12.46 -11.00 14.68
C PRO A 16 -11.98 -11.67 13.38
N ASN A 17 -12.61 -11.35 12.25
CA ASN A 17 -12.26 -11.88 10.92
C ASN A 17 -11.50 -10.85 10.07
N TYR A 18 -10.73 -9.93 10.68
CA TYR A 18 -9.96 -8.95 9.93
C TYR A 18 -8.73 -9.59 9.29
N ASP A 19 -8.76 -9.72 7.97
CA ASP A 19 -7.61 -10.09 7.16
C ASP A 19 -7.17 -8.89 6.32
N ALA A 20 -6.00 -8.33 6.66
CA ALA A 20 -5.46 -7.17 5.97
C ALA A 20 -5.02 -7.50 4.53
N ALA A 21 -4.59 -8.72 4.27
CA ALA A 21 -4.11 -9.18 2.98
C ALA A 21 -5.30 -9.43 2.05
N ALA A 22 -6.32 -10.16 2.51
CA ALA A 22 -7.55 -10.37 1.73
C ALA A 22 -8.24 -9.05 1.38
N ILE A 23 -8.38 -8.13 2.35
CA ILE A 23 -8.97 -6.80 2.09
C ILE A 23 -8.14 -6.01 1.07
N LEU A 24 -6.81 -6.10 1.13
CA LEU A 24 -5.95 -5.43 0.15
C LEU A 24 -6.13 -6.03 -1.24
N GLN A 25 -6.13 -7.35 -1.35
CA GLN A 25 -6.33 -8.07 -2.61
C GLN A 25 -7.66 -7.69 -3.26
N ASP A 26 -8.77 -7.74 -2.52
CA ASP A 26 -10.09 -7.33 -3.01
C ASP A 26 -10.09 -5.87 -3.51
N THR A 27 -9.40 -4.99 -2.77
CA THR A 27 -9.30 -3.57 -3.14
C THR A 27 -8.47 -3.37 -4.41
N VAL A 28 -7.38 -4.13 -4.57
CA VAL A 28 -6.54 -4.11 -5.79
C VAL A 28 -7.35 -4.61 -6.98
N GLU A 29 -8.01 -5.75 -6.85
CA GLU A 29 -8.84 -6.34 -7.92
C GLU A 29 -9.97 -5.40 -8.34
N GLN A 30 -10.64 -4.75 -7.39
CA GLN A 30 -11.66 -3.77 -7.70
C GLN A 30 -11.11 -2.56 -8.46
N ALA A 31 -9.92 -2.06 -8.09
CA ALA A 31 -9.26 -0.97 -8.80
C ALA A 31 -8.91 -1.37 -10.25
N VAL A 32 -8.33 -2.56 -10.43
CA VAL A 32 -8.00 -3.13 -11.75
C VAL A 32 -9.24 -3.23 -12.61
N ARG A 33 -10.33 -3.80 -12.08
CA ARG A 33 -11.62 -3.91 -12.80
C ARG A 33 -12.11 -2.56 -13.32
N TYR A 34 -12.03 -1.51 -12.51
CA TYR A 34 -12.45 -0.18 -12.94
C TYR A 34 -11.49 0.47 -13.94
N TYR A 35 -10.20 0.13 -13.91
CA TYR A 35 -9.20 0.63 -14.85
C TYR A 35 -9.29 -0.03 -16.23
N THR A 36 -9.61 -1.32 -16.28
CA THR A 36 -9.76 -2.08 -17.53
C THR A 36 -11.06 -1.77 -18.28
N ILE A 37 -12.06 -1.18 -17.61
CA ILE A 37 -13.26 -0.68 -18.30
C ILE A 37 -12.85 0.57 -19.10
N PHE A 38 -13.14 0.55 -20.41
CA PHE A 38 -12.89 1.70 -21.30
C PHE A 38 -13.44 2.99 -20.68
N GLY A 39 -12.62 4.05 -20.72
CA GLY A 39 -13.01 5.38 -20.26
C GLY A 39 -14.16 5.96 -21.08
N ASP A 40 -14.78 7.03 -20.59
CA ASP A 40 -15.82 7.75 -21.34
C ASP A 40 -15.31 8.09 -22.75
N LYS A 41 -15.94 7.49 -23.78
CA LYS A 41 -15.58 7.67 -25.20
C LYS A 41 -15.66 9.14 -25.65
N ARG A 42 -16.30 10.00 -24.85
CA ARG A 42 -16.37 11.45 -25.10
C ARG A 42 -15.05 12.19 -24.82
N ALA A 43 -14.13 11.59 -24.07
CA ALA A 43 -12.86 12.21 -23.67
C ALA A 43 -11.68 11.91 -24.63
N GLY A 44 -11.96 11.46 -25.85
CA GLY A 44 -10.94 10.89 -26.76
C GLY A 44 -10.69 9.41 -26.44
N ASP A 45 -9.97 8.70 -27.31
CA ASP A 45 -9.75 7.25 -27.27
C ASP A 45 -8.94 6.76 -26.04
N ALA A 46 -9.44 7.03 -24.84
CA ALA A 46 -8.82 6.64 -23.59
C ALA A 46 -9.00 5.13 -23.40
N LYS A 47 -7.89 4.39 -23.52
CA LYS A 47 -7.82 2.95 -23.25
C LYS A 47 -8.36 2.57 -21.87
N HIS A 48 -8.20 3.46 -20.89
CA HIS A 48 -8.53 3.24 -19.49
C HIS A 48 -9.32 4.40 -18.88
N ARG A 49 -10.13 4.09 -17.87
CA ARG A 49 -10.79 5.09 -17.02
C ARG A 49 -9.76 5.95 -16.27
N SER A 50 -10.06 7.24 -16.10
CA SER A 50 -9.18 8.16 -15.34
C SER A 50 -9.09 7.79 -13.85
N LEU A 51 -7.92 8.03 -13.23
CA LEU A 51 -7.71 7.79 -11.79
C LEU A 51 -8.69 8.56 -10.90
N ALA A 52 -9.12 9.75 -11.32
CA ALA A 52 -10.07 10.58 -10.59
C ALA A 52 -11.47 9.94 -10.55
N GLU A 53 -11.90 9.36 -11.67
CA GLU A 53 -13.19 8.66 -11.76
C GLU A 53 -13.18 7.37 -10.95
N ILE A 54 -12.11 6.56 -11.04
CA ILE A 54 -11.95 5.36 -10.22
C ILE A 54 -11.94 5.74 -8.72
N GLY A 55 -11.24 6.82 -8.36
CA GLY A 55 -11.22 7.32 -6.99
C GLY A 55 -12.61 7.70 -6.47
N ARG A 56 -13.45 8.31 -7.31
CA ARG A 56 -14.86 8.59 -6.96
C ARG A 56 -15.68 7.31 -6.77
N LEU A 57 -15.54 6.33 -7.65
CA LEU A 57 -16.27 5.06 -7.59
C LEU A 57 -15.89 4.19 -6.39
N MET A 58 -14.64 4.28 -5.95
CA MET A 58 -14.10 3.52 -4.82
C MET A 58 -14.03 4.34 -3.52
N GLU A 59 -14.55 5.58 -3.52
CA GLU A 59 -14.51 6.51 -2.38
C GLU A 59 -13.09 6.68 -1.79
N MET A 60 -12.08 6.81 -2.65
CA MET A 60 -10.68 6.95 -2.24
C MET A 60 -9.89 7.96 -3.06
N ASN A 61 -8.76 8.41 -2.51
CA ASN A 61 -7.88 9.35 -3.18
C ASN A 61 -7.29 8.73 -4.47
N PRO A 62 -7.27 9.45 -5.61
CA PRO A 62 -6.67 8.98 -6.86
C PRO A 62 -5.21 8.52 -6.74
N ILE A 63 -4.43 9.09 -5.81
CA ILE A 63 -3.06 8.64 -5.51
C ILE A 63 -3.08 7.21 -4.96
N LYS A 64 -4.06 6.86 -4.14
CA LYS A 64 -4.20 5.50 -3.62
C LYS A 64 -4.57 4.54 -4.75
N VAL A 65 -5.49 4.94 -5.63
CA VAL A 65 -5.84 4.16 -6.84
C VAL A 65 -4.60 3.88 -7.68
N ARG A 66 -3.80 4.91 -7.97
CA ARG A 66 -2.54 4.75 -8.71
C ARG A 66 -1.63 3.70 -8.07
N LYS A 67 -1.39 3.82 -6.76
CA LYS A 67 -0.53 2.88 -6.04
C LYS A 67 -1.08 1.44 -6.08
N LEU A 68 -2.39 1.24 -6.00
CA LEU A 68 -3.01 -0.08 -6.13
C LEU A 68 -2.81 -0.68 -7.53
N LEU A 69 -2.97 0.13 -8.58
CA LEU A 69 -2.76 -0.31 -9.97
C LEU A 69 -1.28 -0.62 -10.25
N ILE A 70 -0.36 0.14 -9.64
CA ILE A 70 1.09 -0.14 -9.69
C ILE A 70 1.41 -1.44 -8.94
N THR A 71 0.81 -1.68 -7.77
CA THR A 71 0.94 -2.97 -7.06
C THR A 71 0.45 -4.15 -7.90
N ALA A 72 -0.61 -3.96 -8.68
CA ALA A 72 -1.10 -4.96 -9.63
C ALA A 72 -0.25 -5.11 -10.90
N GLY A 73 0.68 -4.19 -11.16
CA GLY A 73 1.49 -4.18 -12.37
C GLY A 73 0.74 -3.80 -13.65
N VAL A 74 -0.43 -3.16 -13.55
CA VAL A 74 -1.28 -2.82 -14.72
C VAL A 74 -1.29 -1.33 -15.06
N TYR A 75 -0.71 -0.47 -14.22
CA TYR A 75 -0.73 0.97 -14.42
C TYR A 75 0.25 1.39 -15.53
N GLU A 76 -0.27 1.86 -16.65
CA GLU A 76 0.55 2.32 -17.78
C GLU A 76 1.00 3.78 -17.58
N SER A 77 2.29 4.01 -17.34
CA SER A 77 2.88 5.36 -17.26
C SER A 77 4.40 5.34 -17.32
N ASP A 78 4.99 6.02 -18.31
CA ASP A 78 6.45 6.14 -18.46
C ASP A 78 7.16 6.66 -17.19
N ILE A 79 6.53 7.61 -16.48
CA ILE A 79 7.07 8.15 -15.23
C ILE A 79 7.03 7.09 -14.13
N ALA A 80 5.95 6.31 -14.05
CA ALA A 80 5.85 5.24 -13.07
C ALA A 80 6.90 4.15 -13.35
N ASP A 81 7.07 3.74 -14.60
CA ASP A 81 8.05 2.74 -15.01
C ASP A 81 9.47 3.21 -14.70
N HIS A 82 9.80 4.46 -15.05
CA HIS A 82 11.09 5.05 -14.76
C HIS A 82 11.38 5.13 -13.26
N VAL A 83 10.42 5.61 -12.45
CA VAL A 83 10.58 5.71 -10.99
C VAL A 83 10.78 4.33 -10.37
N ASN A 84 9.99 3.33 -10.76
CA ASN A 84 10.09 1.98 -10.20
C ASN A 84 11.41 1.30 -10.60
N ALA A 85 11.88 1.48 -11.84
CA ALA A 85 13.16 0.94 -12.28
C ALA A 85 14.34 1.55 -11.51
N VAL A 86 14.36 2.88 -11.35
CA VAL A 86 15.41 3.58 -10.58
C VAL A 86 15.36 3.17 -9.12
N PHE A 87 14.16 3.12 -8.53
CA PHE A 87 14.01 2.72 -7.13
C PHE A 87 14.47 1.28 -6.89
N ALA A 88 14.09 0.33 -7.74
CA ALA A 88 14.51 -1.07 -7.64
C ALA A 88 16.04 -1.23 -7.71
N LYS A 89 16.69 -0.51 -8.63
CA LYS A 89 18.15 -0.47 -8.77
C LYS A 89 18.85 -0.02 -7.49
N HIS A 90 18.34 1.02 -6.83
CA HIS A 90 18.89 1.52 -5.57
C HIS A 90 18.55 0.61 -4.39
N ARG A 91 17.31 0.11 -4.33
CA ARG A 91 16.81 -0.73 -3.25
C ARG A 91 17.54 -2.07 -3.14
N ALA A 92 18.09 -2.57 -4.25
CA ALA A 92 18.94 -3.76 -4.27
C ALA A 92 20.27 -3.60 -3.51
N LYS A 93 20.72 -2.36 -3.26
CA LYS A 93 22.03 -2.06 -2.64
C LYS A 93 21.92 -1.24 -1.35
N LEU A 94 20.83 -0.50 -1.18
CA LEU A 94 20.66 0.51 -0.15
C LEU A 94 19.43 0.23 0.72
N SER A 95 19.42 0.85 1.91
CA SER A 95 18.23 0.91 2.75
C SER A 95 17.07 1.60 2.02
N TYR A 96 15.82 1.37 2.44
CA TYR A 96 14.65 2.01 1.81
C TYR A 96 14.77 3.53 1.82
N LYS A 97 15.21 4.11 2.94
CA LYS A 97 15.33 5.56 3.11
C LYS A 97 16.38 6.17 2.16
N GLU A 98 17.52 5.50 2.02
CA GLU A 98 18.58 5.91 1.11
C GLU A 98 18.19 5.70 -0.35
N ALA A 99 17.60 4.55 -0.68
CA ALA A 99 17.11 4.27 -2.03
C ALA A 99 16.08 5.32 -2.47
N LEU A 100 15.17 5.71 -1.58
CA LEU A 100 14.19 6.77 -1.85
C LEU A 100 14.87 8.12 -2.08
N LYS A 101 15.89 8.46 -1.28
CA LYS A 101 16.68 9.69 -1.44
C LYS A 101 17.42 9.72 -2.78
N GLN A 102 18.09 8.63 -3.15
CA GLN A 102 18.81 8.51 -4.42
C GLN A 102 17.86 8.56 -5.61
N THR A 103 16.69 7.92 -5.50
CA THR A 103 15.64 7.98 -6.53
C THR A 103 15.14 9.40 -6.75
N CYS A 104 14.93 10.18 -5.68
CA CYS A 104 14.55 11.60 -5.82
C CYS A 104 15.64 12.41 -6.54
N MET A 105 16.92 12.14 -6.24
CA MET A 105 18.05 12.83 -6.90
C MET A 105 18.17 12.47 -8.38
N GLU A 106 18.07 11.19 -8.72
CA GLU A 106 18.21 10.70 -10.11
C GLU A 106 17.02 11.08 -10.99
N THR A 107 15.79 11.03 -10.45
CA THR A 107 14.57 11.39 -11.21
C THR A 107 14.25 12.89 -11.19
N GLY A 108 14.90 13.68 -10.32
CA GLY A 108 14.58 15.09 -10.10
C GLY A 108 13.21 15.34 -9.46
N LEU A 109 12.52 14.28 -8.99
CA LEU A 109 11.19 14.37 -8.41
C LEU A 109 11.22 14.62 -6.91
N SER A 110 10.18 15.27 -6.40
CA SER A 110 9.98 15.40 -4.95
C SER A 110 9.77 14.02 -4.30
N ARG A 111 10.11 13.91 -3.01
CA ARG A 111 9.84 12.69 -2.23
C ARG A 111 8.38 12.25 -2.28
N ALA A 112 7.45 13.21 -2.25
CA ALA A 112 6.01 12.93 -2.34
C ALA A 112 5.63 12.38 -3.72
N SER A 113 6.18 12.97 -4.79
CA SER A 113 5.97 12.52 -6.16
C SER A 113 6.51 11.10 -6.38
N VAL A 114 7.76 10.83 -5.98
CA VAL A 114 8.36 9.49 -6.06
C VAL A 114 7.50 8.47 -5.31
N ASN A 115 7.14 8.76 -4.05
CA ASN A 115 6.34 7.86 -3.24
C ASN A 115 4.94 7.57 -3.82
N SER A 116 4.39 8.48 -4.63
CA SER A 116 3.12 8.29 -5.31
C SER A 116 3.19 7.26 -6.45
N TYR A 117 4.39 7.01 -6.99
CA TYR A 117 4.65 6.05 -8.08
C TYR A 117 5.22 4.72 -7.58
N LEU A 118 5.54 4.58 -6.29
CA LEU A 118 5.92 3.28 -5.73
C LEU A 118 4.68 2.41 -5.44
N PRO A 119 4.82 1.07 -5.41
CA PRO A 119 3.73 0.18 -5.07
C PRO A 119 3.07 0.52 -3.72
N TYR A 120 1.81 0.14 -3.56
CA TYR A 120 1.13 0.22 -2.28
C TYR A 120 1.70 -0.80 -1.29
N GLU A 121 2.27 -0.29 -0.21
CA GLU A 121 2.64 -1.08 0.97
C GLU A 121 1.86 -0.54 2.17
N LYS A 122 1.05 -1.41 2.80
CA LYS A 122 0.28 -1.06 4.00
C LYS A 122 1.19 -1.10 5.23
N GLY A 123 2.09 -0.13 5.36
CA GLY A 123 3.09 -0.21 6.43
C GLY A 123 4.12 0.91 6.43
N ILE A 124 3.78 2.11 5.93
CA ILE A 124 4.70 3.26 5.74
C ILE A 124 5.53 3.63 7.00
N TYR A 125 5.23 3.09 8.18
CA TYR A 125 6.07 3.27 9.37
C TYR A 125 7.16 2.21 9.56
N MET A 126 7.04 0.99 9.04
CA MET A 126 8.06 -0.07 9.16
C MET A 126 7.78 -1.21 8.16
N PRO A 127 8.61 -1.39 7.12
CA PRO A 127 8.79 -2.70 6.50
C PRO A 127 9.10 -3.77 7.56
N GLU A 128 8.75 -5.03 7.31
CA GLU A 128 9.13 -6.11 8.22
C GLU A 128 10.65 -6.13 8.48
N ASP A 129 11.41 -5.82 7.42
CA ASP A 129 12.87 -5.77 7.34
C ASP A 129 13.49 -4.41 7.73
N CYS A 130 12.71 -3.47 8.27
CA CYS A 130 13.26 -2.17 8.68
C CYS A 130 14.22 -2.36 9.87
N SER A 131 15.44 -1.85 9.77
CA SER A 131 16.42 -1.89 10.88
C SER A 131 15.82 -1.18 12.10
N PRO A 132 16.05 -1.65 13.34
CA PRO A 132 15.64 -0.94 14.56
C PRO A 132 16.00 0.56 14.58
N ASP A 133 17.06 0.95 13.88
CA ASP A 133 17.53 2.34 13.79
C ASP A 133 16.66 3.23 12.89
N GLU A 134 15.87 2.63 12.00
CA GLU A 134 14.91 3.30 11.13
C GLU A 134 13.51 3.38 11.76
N ILE A 135 13.33 2.72 12.91
CA ILE A 135 12.07 2.56 13.62
C ILE A 135 11.95 3.64 14.70
N SER A 136 10.89 4.45 14.66
CA SER A 136 10.62 5.38 15.76
C SER A 136 10.33 4.63 17.05
N VAL A 137 10.78 5.17 18.19
CA VAL A 137 10.56 4.59 19.53
C VAL A 137 9.09 4.25 19.78
N GLY A 138 8.18 5.13 19.34
CA GLY A 138 6.74 4.94 19.49
C GLY A 138 6.20 3.75 18.70
N ALA A 139 6.78 3.48 17.54
CA ALA A 139 6.34 2.40 16.68
C ALA A 139 6.99 1.05 17.06
N GLU A 140 8.22 1.04 17.58
CA GLU A 140 8.79 -0.15 18.23
C GLU A 140 7.95 -0.56 19.46
N ARG A 141 7.50 0.42 20.26
CA ARG A 141 6.59 0.16 21.39
C ARG A 141 5.30 -0.51 20.95
N ILE A 142 4.70 -0.06 19.85
CA ILE A 142 3.49 -0.68 19.27
C ILE A 142 3.80 -2.10 18.76
N ARG A 143 4.94 -2.30 18.08
CA ARG A 143 5.40 -3.62 17.61
C ARG A 143 5.54 -4.61 18.76
N ARG A 144 6.20 -4.21 19.85
CA ARG A 144 6.35 -5.04 21.07
C ARG A 144 5.01 -5.36 21.71
N PHE A 145 4.12 -4.39 21.83
CA PHE A 145 2.77 -4.60 22.37
C PHE A 145 1.96 -5.59 21.51
N ARG A 146 2.02 -5.45 20.17
CA ARG A 146 1.34 -6.38 19.25
C ARG A 146 1.92 -7.79 19.33
N ARG A 147 3.25 -7.94 19.38
CA ARG A 147 3.92 -9.24 19.56
C ARG A 147 3.55 -9.91 20.90
N LYS A 148 3.54 -9.14 21.99
CA LYS A 148 3.19 -9.65 23.32
C LYS A 148 1.74 -10.13 23.42
N ASN A 149 0.84 -9.54 22.63
CA ASN A 149 -0.59 -9.85 22.65
C ASN A 149 -1.02 -10.76 21.48
N ALA A 150 -0.11 -11.11 20.57
CA ALA A 150 -0.32 -12.18 19.62
C ALA A 150 -0.18 -13.50 20.38
N THR A 151 -1.29 -14.18 20.62
CA THR A 151 -1.31 -15.51 21.26
C THR A 151 -0.71 -16.52 20.27
N PRO A 152 0.08 -17.52 20.72
CA PRO A 152 0.59 -18.58 19.85
C PRO A 152 -0.52 -19.41 19.23
#